data_AF-A0A9X2YJT7-F1
#
_entry.id   AF-A0A9X2YJT7-F1
#
_cell.length_a   1.000
_cell.length_b   1.000
_cell.length_c   1.000
_cell.angle_alpha   90.00
_cell.angle_beta   90.00
_cell.angle_gamma   90.00
#
_symmetry.space_group_name_H-M   'P 1'
#
loop_
_entity.id
_entity.type
_entity.pdbx_description
1 polymer ?
#
loop_
_entity_poly.entity_id
_entity_poly.type
_entity_poly.pdbx_seq_one_letter_code
_entity_poly.pdbx_strand_id
1 'polypeptide(L)'
;MRVFVSCAPADRALAEQVSRELSRAGHSVWFDGDISGTEQWWRRCIDGVRDADVFLTVWTNNLAAARPATALLQHAGALGRPVLAVRSGQVDRPDLGPTVTILEFGDGALGPTVQAMAQQTGPWPNTQAPPPPWPFAYLYSLREFVAAPVLPAHDQQQLLARLRAASDEDGQYPAVRDEVTAVAAGLRNRPDLDPALRPQLDALAPPEQVAPQQYWSPAPQPPTQYYAPQGFAPQGHPGYPGYPGYAPQGFPGYPPPPTRSTSGRTLAVIGAVAVAVIIALVAGIVLLTRSDDGPAGSSDASGSGTSAPDTDDPAVQLLADGISVGSRVAPVTIDVFNDALCPACGRFISLYGDDLRSAVLDNEIQVHYHVVAILDDYSASGDYSSRAAAAVYCVAQDGDVDTFENFYSALFDPVFQPEEGGTSDHTDDDLADLATESGAPASAAECITSGTDASAAARRTAAALTTFEGLGGEGVPSVYDDGVEVDIQPGWVEELTR
;
A
#
# COMPACT_ATOMS: atom_id res chain seq x y z
N MET A 1 -19.89 0.89 -29.99
CA MET A 1 -18.80 0.30 -29.19
C MET A 1 -18.95 0.80 -27.76
N ARG A 2 -18.44 0.06 -26.78
CA ARG A 2 -18.40 0.45 -25.37
C ARG A 2 -17.15 1.31 -25.16
N VAL A 3 -17.36 2.55 -24.74
CA VAL A 3 -16.27 3.48 -24.43
C VAL A 3 -16.35 3.81 -22.95
N PHE A 4 -15.25 3.62 -22.24
CA PHE A 4 -15.10 4.08 -20.88
C PHE A 4 -14.35 5.41 -20.90
N VAL A 5 -14.92 6.44 -20.30
CA VAL A 5 -14.34 7.78 -20.21
C VAL A 5 -13.93 8.04 -18.77
N SER A 6 -12.66 8.40 -18.57
CA SER A 6 -12.11 8.86 -17.30
C SER A 6 -11.49 10.25 -17.44
N CYS A 7 -11.53 11.05 -16.37
CA CYS A 7 -10.89 12.36 -16.35
C CYS A 7 -10.53 12.82 -14.93
N ALA A 8 -9.64 13.80 -14.84
CA ALA A 8 -9.49 14.57 -13.62
C ALA A 8 -10.80 15.30 -13.27
N PRO A 9 -11.13 15.48 -11.98
CA PRO A 9 -12.34 16.20 -11.57
C PRO A 9 -12.47 17.60 -12.18
N ALA A 10 -11.35 18.31 -12.31
CA ALA A 10 -11.28 19.63 -12.94
C ALA A 10 -11.66 19.62 -14.45
N ASP A 11 -11.50 18.47 -15.12
CA ASP A 11 -11.73 18.31 -16.55
C ASP A 11 -13.11 17.72 -16.88
N ARG A 12 -13.96 17.53 -15.87
CA ARG A 12 -15.29 16.93 -16.02
C ARG A 12 -16.12 17.57 -17.14
N ALA A 13 -16.11 18.91 -17.22
CA ALA A 13 -16.90 19.62 -18.22
C ALA A 13 -16.49 19.26 -19.66
N LEU A 14 -15.21 18.97 -19.86
CA LEU A 14 -14.66 18.50 -21.14
C LEU A 14 -15.02 17.03 -21.36
N ALA A 15 -14.84 16.16 -20.36
CA ALA A 15 -15.23 14.75 -20.44
C ALA A 15 -16.72 14.56 -20.76
N GLU A 16 -17.60 15.41 -20.22
CA GLU A 16 -19.02 15.42 -20.57
C GLU A 16 -19.28 15.85 -22.02
N GLN A 17 -18.48 16.77 -22.57
CA GLN A 17 -18.58 17.16 -23.98
C GLN A 17 -18.15 16.02 -24.90
N VAL A 18 -17.01 15.40 -24.60
CA VAL A 18 -16.49 14.20 -25.28
C VAL A 18 -17.53 13.07 -25.24
N SER A 19 -18.10 12.79 -24.06
CA SER A 19 -19.12 11.75 -23.88
C SER A 19 -20.38 12.01 -24.72
N ARG A 20 -20.83 13.27 -24.81
CA ARG A 20 -21.97 13.66 -25.66
C ARG A 20 -21.66 13.49 -27.14
N GLU A 21 -20.46 13.84 -27.59
CA GLU A 21 -20.05 13.67 -28.98
C GLU A 21 -19.99 12.19 -29.38
N LEU A 22 -19.38 11.35 -28.53
CA LEU A 22 -19.33 9.89 -28.74
C LEU A 22 -20.73 9.26 -28.76
N SER A 23 -21.60 9.69 -27.86
CA SER A 23 -22.99 9.22 -27.81
C SER A 23 -23.75 9.60 -29.09
N ARG A 24 -23.54 10.82 -29.62
CA ARG A 24 -24.12 11.25 -30.91
C ARG A 24 -23.56 10.44 -32.09
N ALA A 25 -22.31 9.99 -31.99
CA ALA A 25 -21.69 9.10 -32.96
C ALA A 25 -22.18 7.63 -32.86
N GLY A 26 -23.08 7.31 -31.91
CA GLY A 26 -23.68 5.98 -31.76
C GLY A 26 -22.90 5.03 -30.85
N HIS A 27 -21.94 5.53 -30.06
CA HIS A 27 -21.21 4.73 -29.08
C HIS A 27 -21.91 4.67 -27.73
N SER A 28 -21.78 3.54 -27.04
CA SER A 28 -22.25 3.37 -25.66
C SER A 28 -21.17 3.89 -24.72
N VAL A 29 -21.42 5.02 -24.07
CA VAL A 29 -20.41 5.68 -23.22
C VAL A 29 -20.74 5.44 -21.76
N TRP A 30 -19.75 4.95 -21.01
CA TRP A 30 -19.74 5.00 -19.56
C TRP A 30 -18.75 6.07 -19.12
N PHE A 31 -19.17 6.99 -18.27
CA PHE A 31 -18.35 8.09 -17.78
C PHE A 31 -18.24 8.01 -16.25
N ASP A 32 -17.02 8.04 -15.73
CA ASP A 32 -16.71 7.99 -14.29
C ASP A 32 -17.13 9.24 -13.50
N GLY A 33 -17.95 10.13 -14.07
CA GLY A 33 -18.37 11.40 -13.49
C GLY A 33 -19.21 11.33 -12.21
N ASP A 34 -19.52 10.14 -11.70
CA ASP A 34 -20.09 9.97 -10.37
C ASP A 34 -18.95 10.06 -9.34
N ILE A 35 -18.41 11.27 -9.12
CA ILE A 35 -17.24 11.58 -8.28
C ILE A 35 -17.40 11.21 -6.79
N SER A 36 -18.28 10.27 -6.43
CA SER A 36 -18.53 9.84 -5.07
C SER A 36 -17.25 9.48 -4.32
N GLY A 37 -16.25 8.92 -5.00
CA GLY A 37 -14.99 8.47 -4.40
C GLY A 37 -15.13 7.16 -3.61
N THR A 38 -16.32 6.56 -3.49
CA THR A 38 -16.55 5.35 -2.69
C THR A 38 -15.90 4.09 -3.29
N GLU A 39 -15.64 3.07 -2.47
CA GLU A 39 -15.15 1.77 -2.94
C GLU A 39 -16.12 1.11 -3.94
N GLN A 40 -17.44 1.24 -3.73
CA GLN A 40 -18.44 0.73 -4.67
C GLN A 40 -18.37 1.43 -6.04
N TRP A 41 -18.16 2.74 -6.05
CA TRP A 41 -17.92 3.48 -7.28
C TRP A 41 -16.62 3.03 -7.95
N TRP A 42 -15.56 2.80 -7.18
CA TRP A 42 -14.30 2.31 -7.71
C TRP A 42 -14.44 0.97 -8.41
N ARG A 43 -15.12 0.00 -7.77
CA ARG A 43 -15.43 -1.31 -8.38
C ARG A 43 -16.18 -1.16 -9.70
N ARG A 44 -17.15 -0.24 -9.79
CA ARG A 44 -17.85 0.06 -11.06
C ARG A 44 -16.92 0.65 -12.11
N CYS A 45 -15.95 1.47 -11.73
CA CYS A 45 -14.94 1.99 -12.64
C CYS A 45 -14.09 0.85 -13.22
N ILE A 46 -13.56 -0.03 -12.36
CA ILE A 46 -12.77 -1.20 -12.77
C ILE A 46 -13.56 -2.09 -13.73
N ASP A 47 -14.80 -2.45 -13.39
CA ASP A 47 -15.66 -3.26 -14.25
C ASP A 47 -15.91 -2.56 -15.59
N GLY A 48 -16.13 -1.23 -15.56
CA GLY A 48 -16.29 -0.43 -16.76
C GLY A 48 -15.06 -0.43 -17.68
N VAL A 49 -13.85 -0.40 -17.13
CA VAL A 49 -12.61 -0.52 -17.93
C VAL A 49 -12.48 -1.91 -18.53
N ARG A 50 -12.78 -2.97 -17.76
CA ARG A 50 -12.78 -4.36 -18.25
C ARG A 50 -13.81 -4.60 -19.35
N ASP A 51 -14.94 -3.91 -19.27
CA ASP A 51 -15.99 -3.96 -20.27
C ASP A 51 -15.81 -2.93 -21.41
N ALA A 52 -14.76 -2.13 -21.43
CA ALA A 52 -14.55 -1.17 -22.50
C ALA A 52 -13.96 -1.84 -23.74
N ASP A 53 -14.45 -1.45 -24.93
CA ASP A 53 -13.79 -1.75 -26.19
C ASP A 53 -12.66 -0.73 -26.45
N VAL A 54 -12.82 0.51 -25.95
CA VAL A 54 -11.83 1.59 -25.95
C VAL A 54 -11.88 2.31 -24.60
N PHE A 55 -10.72 2.51 -23.98
CA PHE A 55 -10.57 3.39 -22.82
C PHE A 55 -10.20 4.79 -23.32
N LEU A 56 -10.89 5.80 -22.80
CA LEU A 56 -10.66 7.20 -23.15
C LEU A 56 -10.31 7.97 -21.89
N THR A 57 -9.19 8.70 -21.93
CA THR A 57 -8.83 9.67 -20.89
C THR A 57 -8.84 11.08 -21.44
N VAL A 58 -9.28 12.04 -20.62
CA VAL A 58 -9.06 13.46 -20.91
C VAL A 58 -7.66 13.84 -20.46
N TRP A 59 -6.86 14.34 -21.40
CA TRP A 59 -5.46 14.66 -21.16
C TRP A 59 -5.25 16.17 -21.10
N THR A 60 -5.12 16.66 -19.87
CA THR A 60 -4.70 18.03 -19.52
C THR A 60 -3.62 17.95 -18.44
N ASN A 61 -3.12 19.11 -17.99
CA ASN A 61 -2.20 19.19 -16.85
C ASN A 61 -2.80 18.69 -15.52
N ASN A 62 -4.12 18.54 -15.42
CA ASN A 62 -4.79 18.04 -14.22
C ASN A 62 -4.74 16.51 -14.09
N LEU A 63 -4.44 15.79 -15.18
CA LEU A 63 -4.50 14.32 -15.19
C LEU A 63 -3.52 13.70 -14.18
N ALA A 64 -2.28 14.22 -14.13
CA ALA A 64 -1.22 13.68 -13.28
C ALA A 64 -1.56 13.75 -11.78
N ALA A 65 -2.31 14.76 -11.36
CA ALA A 65 -2.73 14.93 -9.96
C ALA A 65 -3.99 14.12 -9.61
N ALA A 66 -4.71 13.59 -10.60
CA ALA A 66 -5.95 12.86 -10.36
C ALA A 66 -5.68 11.37 -10.13
N ARG A 67 -5.54 10.94 -8.86
CA ARG A 67 -5.22 9.54 -8.51
C ARG A 67 -6.13 8.52 -9.17
N PRO A 68 -7.48 8.66 -9.13
CA PRO A 68 -8.35 7.65 -9.75
C PRO A 68 -8.21 7.58 -11.27
N ALA A 69 -8.09 8.73 -11.95
CA ALA A 69 -7.97 8.76 -13.41
C ALA A 69 -6.63 8.17 -13.88
N THR A 70 -5.55 8.42 -13.14
CA THR A 70 -4.23 7.87 -13.42
C THR A 70 -4.19 6.36 -13.19
N ALA A 71 -4.76 5.87 -12.07
CA ALA A 71 -4.85 4.45 -11.78
C ALA A 71 -5.72 3.69 -12.80
N LEU A 72 -6.84 4.28 -13.26
CA LEU A 72 -7.67 3.69 -14.31
C LEU A 72 -6.95 3.66 -15.68
N LEU A 73 -6.19 4.70 -16.01
CA LEU A 73 -5.37 4.75 -17.23
C LEU A 73 -4.29 3.66 -17.22
N GLN A 74 -3.58 3.51 -16.12
CA GLN A 74 -2.59 2.44 -15.93
C GLN A 74 -3.23 1.06 -16.04
N HIS A 75 -4.38 0.84 -15.37
CA HIS A 75 -5.10 -0.42 -15.43
C HIS A 75 -5.61 -0.76 -16.84
N ALA A 76 -6.10 0.24 -17.58
CA ALA A 76 -6.47 0.06 -18.98
C ALA A 76 -5.28 -0.39 -19.83
N GLY A 77 -4.10 0.21 -19.61
CA GLY A 77 -2.84 -0.21 -20.23
C GLY A 77 -2.45 -1.66 -19.88
N ALA A 78 -2.53 -2.02 -18.60
CA ALA A 78 -2.21 -3.37 -18.11
C ALA A 78 -3.14 -4.47 -18.69
N LEU A 79 -4.42 -4.14 -18.88
CA LEU A 79 -5.39 -5.00 -19.56
C LEU A 79 -5.17 -5.08 -21.10
N GLY A 80 -4.26 -4.28 -21.64
CA GLY A 80 -4.03 -4.14 -23.08
C GLY A 80 -5.18 -3.44 -23.81
N ARG A 81 -5.95 -2.59 -23.12
CA ARG A 81 -7.07 -1.86 -23.73
C ARG A 81 -6.53 -0.74 -24.63
N PRO A 82 -7.15 -0.48 -25.79
CA PRO A 82 -6.81 0.67 -26.61
C PRO A 82 -7.10 1.94 -25.81
N VAL A 83 -6.07 2.76 -25.63
CA VAL A 83 -6.16 4.02 -24.90
C VAL A 83 -6.21 5.17 -25.90
N LEU A 84 -7.28 5.96 -25.83
CA LEU A 84 -7.44 7.23 -26.54
C LEU A 84 -7.31 8.39 -25.53
N ALA A 85 -6.25 9.17 -25.65
CA ALA A 85 -6.08 10.41 -24.90
C ALA A 85 -6.65 11.58 -25.71
N VAL A 86 -7.70 12.22 -25.19
CA VAL A 86 -8.27 13.43 -25.80
C VAL A 86 -7.62 14.66 -25.17
N ARG A 87 -6.79 15.34 -25.93
CA ARG A 87 -6.10 16.56 -25.51
C ARG A 87 -6.99 17.78 -25.70
N SER A 88 -6.89 18.72 -24.77
CA SER A 88 -7.46 20.06 -24.90
C SER A 88 -6.48 21.10 -24.37
N GLY A 89 -5.92 21.92 -25.26
CA GLY A 89 -4.97 22.96 -24.90
C GLY A 89 -3.52 22.47 -24.83
N GLN A 90 -2.65 23.29 -24.26
CA GLN A 90 -1.24 22.91 -24.03
C GLN A 90 -1.15 22.01 -22.80
N VAL A 91 -0.30 20.99 -22.89
CA VAL A 91 0.00 20.05 -21.81
C VAL A 91 1.50 20.00 -21.62
N ASP A 92 1.96 20.20 -20.38
CA ASP A 92 3.37 20.40 -20.06
C ASP A 92 4.17 19.08 -20.08
N ARG A 93 3.50 17.95 -19.81
CA ARG A 93 4.07 16.60 -19.98
C ARG A 93 3.52 15.96 -21.26
N PRO A 94 4.33 15.82 -22.34
CA PRO A 94 3.82 15.45 -23.66
C PRO A 94 3.75 13.95 -23.95
N ASP A 95 4.23 13.07 -23.08
CA ASP A 95 4.32 11.63 -23.38
C ASP A 95 3.47 10.79 -22.42
N LEU A 96 2.48 10.09 -22.96
CA LEU A 96 1.67 9.07 -22.27
C LEU A 96 2.15 7.64 -22.63
N GLY A 97 3.27 7.53 -23.33
CA GLY A 97 3.81 6.30 -23.86
C GLY A 97 3.41 6.05 -25.33
N PRO A 98 4.18 5.20 -26.04
CA PRO A 98 4.04 4.99 -27.49
C PRO A 98 2.77 4.25 -27.90
N THR A 99 2.07 3.61 -26.95
CA THR A 99 0.85 2.83 -27.16
C THR A 99 -0.44 3.64 -27.01
N VAL A 100 -0.34 4.91 -26.60
CA VAL A 100 -1.50 5.80 -26.42
C VAL A 100 -1.78 6.59 -27.69
N THR A 101 -3.00 6.49 -28.21
CA THR A 101 -3.44 7.34 -29.33
C THR A 101 -3.86 8.69 -28.79
N ILE A 102 -3.29 9.77 -29.30
CA ILE A 102 -3.62 11.15 -28.90
C ILE A 102 -4.50 11.80 -29.97
N LEU A 103 -5.55 12.48 -29.54
CA LEU A 103 -6.47 13.23 -30.41
C LEU A 103 -6.76 14.62 -29.84
N GLU A 104 -6.71 15.66 -30.67
CA GLU A 104 -7.20 16.99 -30.28
C GLU A 104 -8.73 17.00 -30.21
N PHE A 105 -9.25 17.55 -29.11
CA PHE A 105 -10.68 17.80 -29.00
C PHE A 105 -11.13 18.89 -29.98
N GLY A 106 -12.22 18.64 -30.72
CA GLY A 106 -12.81 19.61 -31.63
C GLY A 106 -12.53 19.38 -33.12
N ASP A 107 -11.65 18.45 -33.47
CA ASP A 107 -11.31 18.13 -34.88
C ASP A 107 -12.39 17.29 -35.60
N GLY A 108 -13.47 16.91 -34.91
CA GLY A 108 -14.57 16.09 -35.45
C GLY A 108 -14.19 14.63 -35.76
N ALA A 109 -12.97 14.22 -35.44
CA ALA A 109 -12.44 12.88 -35.70
C ALA A 109 -12.68 11.89 -34.55
N LEU A 110 -13.28 12.32 -33.44
CA LEU A 110 -13.44 11.51 -32.23
C LEU A 110 -14.24 10.22 -32.47
N GLY A 111 -15.45 10.35 -33.04
CA GLY A 111 -16.31 9.20 -33.36
C GLY A 111 -15.65 8.18 -34.32
N PRO A 112 -15.12 8.62 -35.48
CA PRO A 112 -14.39 7.76 -36.40
C PRO A 112 -13.15 7.10 -35.80
N THR A 113 -12.40 7.81 -34.96
CA THR A 113 -11.19 7.27 -34.31
C THR A 113 -11.53 6.14 -33.35
N VAL A 114 -12.53 6.34 -32.49
CA VAL A 114 -13.03 5.27 -31.60
C VAL A 114 -13.53 4.06 -32.38
N GLN A 115 -14.25 4.29 -33.48
CA GLN A 115 -14.71 3.21 -34.36
C GLN A 115 -13.54 2.41 -34.95
N ALA A 116 -12.49 3.10 -35.42
CA ALA A 116 -11.30 2.46 -35.99
C ALA A 116 -10.49 1.70 -34.94
N MET A 117 -10.30 2.28 -33.76
CA MET A 117 -9.59 1.63 -32.64
C MET A 117 -10.32 0.36 -32.19
N ALA A 118 -11.64 0.43 -32.04
CA ALA A 118 -12.45 -0.71 -31.64
C ALA A 118 -12.48 -1.84 -32.70
N GLN A 119 -12.24 -1.54 -33.98
CA GLN A 119 -12.16 -2.55 -35.05
C GLN A 119 -10.80 -3.26 -35.15
N GLN A 120 -9.74 -2.67 -34.57
CA GLN A 120 -8.40 -3.26 -34.56
C GLN A 120 -8.19 -4.24 -33.39
N THR A 121 -9.27 -4.53 -32.65
CA THR A 121 -9.22 -5.27 -31.40
C THR A 121 -9.21 -6.79 -31.63
N GLY A 122 -8.07 -7.42 -31.34
CA GLY A 122 -7.94 -8.87 -31.24
C GLY A 122 -8.28 -9.38 -29.84
N PRO A 123 -8.23 -10.71 -29.58
CA PRO A 123 -8.34 -11.23 -28.21
C PRO A 123 -7.26 -10.59 -27.33
N TRP A 124 -7.70 -9.96 -26.24
CA TRP A 124 -6.85 -9.16 -25.37
C TRP A 124 -5.84 -10.03 -24.61
N PRO A 125 -4.56 -9.63 -24.57
CA PRO A 125 -3.50 -10.49 -24.06
C PRO A 125 -3.59 -10.72 -22.55
N ASN A 126 -4.21 -9.81 -21.79
CA ASN A 126 -4.22 -9.84 -20.34
C ASN A 126 -5.61 -9.52 -19.76
N THR A 127 -6.58 -10.43 -19.92
CA THR A 127 -7.93 -10.24 -19.34
C THR A 127 -7.98 -10.41 -17.82
N GLN A 128 -6.88 -10.83 -17.21
CA GLN A 128 -6.76 -11.15 -15.78
C GLN A 128 -5.89 -10.15 -15.01
N ALA A 129 -5.47 -9.03 -15.62
CA ALA A 129 -4.71 -8.01 -14.89
C ALA A 129 -5.46 -7.64 -13.59
N PRO A 130 -4.77 -7.67 -12.45
CA PRO A 130 -5.40 -7.40 -11.18
C PRO A 130 -5.91 -5.95 -11.13
N PRO A 131 -7.03 -5.71 -10.43
CA PRO A 131 -7.58 -4.37 -10.33
C PRO A 131 -6.66 -3.52 -9.43
N PRO A 132 -6.38 -2.25 -9.79
CA PRO A 132 -5.64 -1.36 -8.90
C PRO A 132 -6.38 -1.18 -7.56
N PRO A 133 -5.64 -0.96 -6.46
CA PRO A 133 -6.22 -0.70 -5.15
C PRO A 133 -7.10 0.55 -5.19
N TRP A 134 -8.03 0.63 -4.23
CA TRP A 134 -8.89 1.81 -4.12
C TRP A 134 -8.02 3.03 -3.74
N PRO A 135 -7.99 4.11 -4.54
CA PRO A 135 -7.01 5.20 -4.37
C PRO A 135 -7.09 5.95 -3.02
N PHE A 136 -8.16 5.74 -2.26
CA PHE A 136 -8.40 6.40 -0.98
C PHE A 136 -8.35 5.43 0.21
N ALA A 137 -7.85 4.20 0.02
CA ALA A 137 -7.74 3.19 1.08
C ALA A 137 -6.95 3.70 2.29
N TYR A 138 -5.94 4.55 2.05
CA TYR A 138 -5.17 5.20 3.09
C TYR A 138 -6.04 5.96 4.11
N LEU A 139 -7.20 6.50 3.73
CA LEU A 139 -8.08 7.22 4.66
C LEU A 139 -8.74 6.29 5.70
N TYR A 140 -8.92 5.01 5.39
CA TYR A 140 -9.43 4.04 6.35
C TYR A 140 -8.39 3.68 7.41
N SER A 141 -7.10 3.63 7.05
CA SER A 141 -6.00 3.49 8.02
C SER A 141 -6.04 4.59 9.08
N LEU A 142 -6.43 5.81 8.68
CA LEU A 142 -6.52 6.95 9.59
C LEU A 142 -7.56 6.77 10.71
N ARG A 143 -8.61 5.98 10.48
CA ARG A 143 -9.61 5.65 11.52
C ARG A 143 -9.02 4.80 12.63
N GLU A 144 -8.14 3.86 12.29
CA GLU A 144 -7.54 2.95 13.26
C GLU A 144 -6.63 3.71 14.22
N PHE A 145 -5.91 4.72 13.72
CA PHE A 145 -5.12 5.62 14.58
C PHE A 145 -5.99 6.41 15.55
N VAL A 146 -7.19 6.86 15.12
CA VAL A 146 -8.15 7.51 16.04
C VAL A 146 -8.72 6.52 17.06
N ALA A 147 -8.79 5.23 16.75
CA ALA A 147 -9.32 4.21 17.64
C ALA A 147 -8.31 3.72 18.70
N ALA A 148 -7.02 4.09 18.58
CA ALA A 148 -5.97 3.66 19.51
C ALA A 148 -6.26 4.06 20.98
N PRO A 149 -5.96 3.23 21.99
CA PRO A 149 -6.24 3.53 23.40
C PRO A 149 -5.58 4.82 23.91
N VAL A 150 -4.38 5.11 23.42
CA VAL A 150 -3.63 6.34 23.66
C VAL A 150 -2.99 6.75 22.33
N LEU A 151 -3.08 8.02 21.98
CA LEU A 151 -2.50 8.57 20.77
C LEU A 151 -1.52 9.69 21.18
N PRO A 152 -0.20 9.46 21.11
CA PRO A 152 0.82 10.45 21.43
C PRO A 152 0.59 11.78 20.72
N ALA A 153 0.96 12.90 21.35
CA ALA A 153 0.74 14.25 20.81
C ALA A 153 1.36 14.44 19.40
N HIS A 154 2.51 13.79 19.16
CA HIS A 154 3.15 13.72 17.86
C HIS A 154 2.25 13.05 16.81
N ASP A 155 1.80 11.82 17.07
CA ASP A 155 0.88 11.09 16.19
C ASP A 155 -0.41 11.88 15.90
N GLN A 156 -0.91 12.67 16.87
CA GLN A 156 -2.07 13.56 16.68
C GLN A 156 -1.78 14.70 15.68
N GLN A 157 -0.59 15.32 15.75
CA GLN A 157 -0.17 16.36 14.82
C GLN A 157 -0.03 15.82 13.40
N GLN A 158 0.52 14.61 13.25
CA GLN A 158 0.66 13.95 11.97
C GLN A 158 -0.66 13.58 11.34
N LEU A 159 -1.56 13.01 12.14
CA LEU A 159 -2.89 12.68 11.69
C LEU A 159 -3.63 13.93 11.20
N LEU A 160 -3.49 15.06 11.89
CA LEU A 160 -4.03 16.35 11.42
C LEU A 160 -3.40 16.81 10.11
N ALA A 161 -2.07 16.73 9.97
CA ALA A 161 -1.38 17.13 8.74
C ALA A 161 -1.88 16.32 7.53
N ARG A 162 -2.05 15.01 7.69
CA ARG A 162 -2.61 14.11 6.67
C ARG A 162 -4.04 14.43 6.30
N LEU A 163 -4.88 14.70 7.29
CA LEU A 163 -6.27 15.09 7.05
C LEU A 163 -6.36 16.40 6.24
N ARG A 164 -5.42 17.33 6.45
CA ARG A 164 -5.31 18.55 5.64
C ARG A 164 -4.86 18.24 4.21
N ALA A 165 -3.78 17.48 4.05
CA ALA A 165 -3.28 17.08 2.73
C ALA A 165 -4.39 16.37 1.92
N ALA A 166 -5.07 15.40 2.52
CA ALA A 166 -6.21 14.72 1.91
C ALA A 166 -7.37 15.67 1.56
N SER A 167 -7.66 16.64 2.44
CA SER A 167 -8.68 17.68 2.16
C SER A 167 -8.29 18.59 1.01
N ASP A 168 -7.01 18.95 0.90
CA ASP A 168 -6.51 19.90 -0.10
C ASP A 168 -6.34 19.23 -1.48
N GLU A 169 -5.85 17.99 -1.51
CA GLU A 169 -5.59 17.23 -2.74
C GLU A 169 -6.85 16.55 -3.29
N ASP A 170 -7.64 15.92 -2.41
CA ASP A 170 -8.74 15.02 -2.79
C ASP A 170 -10.12 15.49 -2.27
N GLY A 171 -10.21 16.66 -1.64
CA GLY A 171 -11.46 17.20 -1.08
C GLY A 171 -12.59 17.42 -2.08
N GLN A 172 -12.33 17.30 -3.38
CA GLN A 172 -13.39 17.26 -4.39
C GLN A 172 -14.27 15.99 -4.33
N TYR A 173 -13.76 14.88 -3.82
CA TYR A 173 -14.49 13.63 -3.69
C TYR A 173 -15.33 13.63 -2.40
N PRO A 174 -16.68 13.44 -2.46
CA PRO A 174 -17.53 13.40 -1.28
C PRO A 174 -17.11 12.35 -0.25
N ALA A 175 -16.76 11.12 -0.67
CA ALA A 175 -16.30 10.09 0.26
C ALA A 175 -15.04 10.53 1.02
N VAL A 176 -14.10 11.21 0.35
CA VAL A 176 -12.90 11.74 1.00
C VAL A 176 -13.26 12.83 1.99
N ARG A 177 -14.13 13.78 1.64
CA ARG A 177 -14.58 14.83 2.57
C ARG A 177 -15.30 14.25 3.78
N ASP A 178 -16.20 13.30 3.56
CA ASP A 178 -16.97 12.65 4.62
C ASP A 178 -16.01 11.92 5.57
N GLU A 179 -14.99 11.25 5.00
CA GLU A 179 -13.98 10.52 5.75
C GLU A 179 -13.04 11.44 6.53
N VAL A 180 -12.51 12.49 5.89
CA VAL A 180 -11.70 13.51 6.56
C VAL A 180 -12.48 14.15 7.70
N THR A 181 -13.75 14.48 7.46
CA THR A 181 -14.66 15.05 8.48
C THR A 181 -14.87 14.06 9.64
N ALA A 182 -15.08 12.79 9.34
CA ALA A 182 -15.26 11.71 10.31
C ALA A 182 -14.03 11.55 11.22
N VAL A 183 -12.86 11.39 10.62
CA VAL A 183 -11.60 11.16 11.34
C VAL A 183 -11.23 12.40 12.15
N ALA A 184 -11.35 13.61 11.59
CA ALA A 184 -11.11 14.86 12.32
C ALA A 184 -12.05 15.03 13.51
N ALA A 185 -13.33 14.67 13.36
CA ALA A 185 -14.29 14.68 14.46
C ALA A 185 -13.97 13.63 15.54
N GLY A 186 -13.54 12.44 15.14
CA GLY A 186 -13.08 11.40 16.06
C GLY A 186 -11.87 11.85 16.87
N LEU A 187 -10.85 12.39 16.20
CA LEU A 187 -9.66 12.97 16.84
C LEU A 187 -10.03 14.11 17.81
N ARG A 188 -10.95 14.99 17.42
CA ARG A 188 -11.45 16.08 18.28
C ARG A 188 -12.10 15.59 19.59
N ASN A 189 -12.72 14.43 19.55
CA ASN A 189 -13.44 13.85 20.68
C ASN A 189 -12.56 13.00 21.61
N ARG A 190 -11.29 12.82 21.27
CA ARG A 190 -10.35 12.05 22.09
C ARG A 190 -10.09 12.73 23.44
N PRO A 191 -10.00 11.96 24.54
CA PRO A 191 -9.73 12.49 25.87
C PRO A 191 -8.29 12.99 26.05
N ASP A 192 -7.36 12.43 25.26
CA ASP A 192 -5.93 12.73 25.26
C ASP A 192 -5.52 13.76 24.17
N LEU A 193 -6.49 14.39 23.51
CA LEU A 193 -6.24 15.39 22.45
C LEU A 193 -5.46 16.60 22.98
N ASP A 194 -4.38 16.98 22.28
CA ASP A 194 -3.71 18.26 22.47
C ASP A 194 -4.67 19.42 22.16
N PRO A 195 -5.00 20.28 23.14
CA PRO A 195 -5.90 21.41 22.95
C PRO A 195 -5.50 22.35 21.82
N ALA A 196 -4.22 22.44 21.47
CA ALA A 196 -3.72 23.30 20.39
C ALA A 196 -4.25 22.91 19.01
N LEU A 197 -4.62 21.64 18.81
CA LEU A 197 -5.08 21.11 17.52
C LEU A 197 -6.57 21.35 17.26
N ARG A 198 -7.35 21.71 18.29
CA ARG A 198 -8.81 21.89 18.17
C ARG A 198 -9.25 22.89 17.10
N PRO A 199 -8.69 24.11 17.00
CA PRO A 199 -9.12 25.07 15.98
C PRO A 199 -8.89 24.56 14.55
N GLN A 200 -7.87 23.72 14.39
CA GLN A 200 -7.45 23.17 13.11
C GLN A 200 -8.36 22.01 12.71
N LEU A 201 -8.76 21.18 13.67
CA LEU A 201 -9.76 20.13 13.49
C LEU A 201 -11.15 20.71 13.24
N ASP A 202 -11.53 21.81 13.89
CA ASP A 202 -12.81 22.48 13.65
C ASP A 202 -12.90 23.10 12.26
N ALA A 203 -11.77 23.47 11.64
CA ALA A 203 -11.72 23.92 10.25
C ALA A 203 -11.98 22.77 9.24
N LEU A 204 -11.52 21.56 9.57
CA LEU A 204 -11.74 20.36 8.75
C LEU A 204 -13.11 19.72 9.00
N ALA A 205 -13.61 19.78 10.23
CA ALA A 205 -14.87 19.19 10.66
C ALA A 205 -15.68 20.16 11.54
N PRO A 206 -16.38 21.14 10.93
CA PRO A 206 -17.20 22.09 11.65
C PRO A 206 -18.21 21.37 12.57
N PRO A 207 -18.32 21.76 13.85
CA PRO A 207 -19.15 21.04 14.84
C PRO A 207 -20.63 20.96 14.47
N GLU A 208 -21.13 21.85 13.61
CA GLU A 208 -22.52 21.83 13.11
C GLU A 208 -22.77 20.74 12.07
N GLN A 209 -21.74 20.16 11.46
CA GLN A 209 -21.83 19.16 10.40
C GLN A 209 -21.76 17.72 10.94
N VAL A 210 -21.54 17.51 12.25
CA VAL A 210 -21.25 16.19 12.82
C VAL A 210 -22.33 15.77 13.84
N ALA A 211 -23.14 14.76 13.50
CA ALA A 211 -24.11 14.18 14.44
C ALA A 211 -23.41 13.26 15.47
N PRO A 212 -23.71 13.38 16.79
CA PRO A 212 -22.93 12.77 17.88
C PRO A 212 -23.02 11.24 18.04
N GLN A 213 -23.67 10.50 17.13
CA GLN A 213 -23.97 9.06 17.30
C GLN A 213 -23.53 8.15 16.12
N GLN A 214 -23.00 8.68 15.01
CA GLN A 214 -22.76 7.84 13.82
C GLN A 214 -21.42 7.07 13.80
N TYR A 215 -20.51 7.33 14.74
CA TYR A 215 -19.13 6.83 14.65
C TYR A 215 -18.72 5.76 15.68
N TRP A 216 -19.66 5.25 16.47
CA TRP A 216 -19.41 4.08 17.33
C TRP A 216 -20.23 2.88 16.84
N SER A 217 -19.90 2.44 15.64
CA SER A 217 -20.14 1.06 15.22
C SER A 217 -18.86 0.61 14.53
N PRO A 218 -18.33 -0.59 14.83
CA PRO A 218 -17.28 -1.16 14.01
C PRO A 218 -17.73 -1.09 12.55
N ALA A 219 -16.81 -0.75 11.64
CA ALA A 219 -17.10 -0.78 10.22
C ALA A 219 -17.82 -2.12 9.91
N PRO A 220 -18.90 -2.13 9.11
CA PRO A 220 -19.44 -3.39 8.65
C PRO A 220 -18.29 -4.16 8.02
N GLN A 221 -17.95 -5.30 8.61
CA GLN A 221 -17.01 -6.24 8.03
C GLN A 221 -17.48 -6.50 6.59
N PRO A 222 -16.55 -6.61 5.61
CA PRO A 222 -16.93 -6.98 4.26
C PRO A 222 -17.78 -8.25 4.35
N PRO A 223 -18.97 -8.31 3.72
CA PRO A 223 -19.82 -9.50 3.82
C PRO A 223 -19.02 -10.70 3.33
N THR A 224 -18.76 -11.65 4.23
CA THR A 224 -18.12 -12.94 3.95
C THR A 224 -19.00 -13.88 3.11
N GLN A 225 -20.09 -13.37 2.53
CA GLN A 225 -20.97 -14.10 1.64
C GLN A 225 -21.27 -13.26 0.40
N TYR A 226 -20.69 -13.69 -0.71
CA TYR A 226 -21.08 -13.31 -2.07
C TYR A 226 -22.58 -13.60 -2.28
N TYR A 227 -23.40 -12.56 -2.22
CA TYR A 227 -24.73 -12.59 -2.81
C TYR A 227 -24.59 -12.18 -4.27
N ALA A 228 -24.75 -13.15 -5.18
CA ALA A 228 -24.94 -12.85 -6.60
C ALA A 228 -26.16 -11.92 -6.76
N PRO A 229 -26.07 -10.82 -7.52
CA PRO A 229 -27.24 -10.03 -7.87
C PRO A 229 -28.22 -10.90 -8.66
N GLN A 230 -29.44 -11.07 -8.14
CA GLN A 230 -30.54 -11.60 -8.94
C GLN A 230 -30.86 -10.58 -10.04
N GLY A 231 -30.58 -10.90 -11.30
CA GLY A 231 -30.97 -10.01 -12.39
C GLY A 231 -30.41 -10.24 -13.79
N PHE A 232 -29.43 -11.13 -14.01
CA PHE A 232 -28.98 -11.45 -15.37
C PHE A 232 -28.76 -12.96 -15.50
N ALA A 233 -29.67 -13.62 -16.22
CA ALA A 233 -29.50 -15.01 -16.63
C ALA A 233 -28.63 -15.05 -17.90
N PRO A 234 -27.48 -15.75 -17.90
CA PRO A 234 -26.82 -16.12 -19.14
C PRO A 234 -27.61 -17.26 -19.79
N GLN A 235 -27.92 -17.10 -21.08
CA GLN A 235 -28.50 -18.16 -21.90
C GLN A 235 -27.53 -19.35 -21.94
N GLY A 236 -28.08 -20.54 -21.71
CA GLY A 236 -27.32 -21.77 -21.53
C GLY A 236 -26.55 -22.22 -22.76
N HIS A 237 -25.40 -22.84 -22.51
CA HIS A 237 -24.76 -23.78 -23.43
C HIS A 237 -24.60 -25.14 -22.74
N PRO A 238 -24.63 -26.26 -23.48
CA PRO A 238 -24.84 -27.59 -22.92
C PRO A 238 -23.52 -28.31 -22.59
N GLY A 239 -23.46 -28.84 -21.36
CA GLY A 239 -22.93 -30.18 -21.03
C GLY A 239 -21.42 -30.43 -21.08
N TYR A 240 -20.85 -30.68 -19.90
CA TYR A 240 -19.83 -31.73 -19.71
C TYR A 240 -20.15 -32.53 -18.43
N PRO A 241 -20.11 -33.89 -18.47
CA PRO A 241 -20.47 -34.73 -17.33
C PRO A 241 -19.23 -35.18 -16.54
N GLY A 242 -19.39 -35.24 -15.21
CA GLY A 242 -18.72 -36.23 -14.37
C GLY A 242 -17.79 -35.70 -13.30
N TYR A 243 -18.29 -35.58 -12.06
CA TYR A 243 -17.60 -36.09 -10.86
C TYR A 243 -18.65 -36.54 -9.84
N PRO A 244 -18.49 -37.70 -9.17
CA PRO A 244 -19.50 -38.27 -8.28
C PRO A 244 -19.58 -37.51 -6.95
N GLY A 245 -20.80 -37.26 -6.49
CA GLY A 245 -21.08 -36.55 -5.26
C GLY A 245 -20.62 -37.27 -3.98
N TYR A 246 -20.15 -36.48 -3.03
CA TYR A 246 -20.16 -36.82 -1.62
C TYR A 246 -21.31 -36.06 -0.94
N ALA A 247 -22.23 -36.82 -0.35
CA ALA A 247 -23.26 -36.29 0.53
C ALA A 247 -22.64 -35.81 1.86
N PRO A 248 -23.17 -34.76 2.50
CA PRO A 248 -22.65 -34.31 3.79
C PRO A 248 -23.12 -35.25 4.90
N GLN A 249 -22.18 -35.92 5.56
CA GLN A 249 -22.42 -36.55 6.86
C GLN A 249 -22.26 -35.48 7.94
N GLY A 250 -23.32 -35.27 8.71
CA GLY A 250 -23.38 -34.26 9.77
C GLY A 250 -22.36 -34.53 10.88
N PHE A 251 -21.68 -33.47 11.32
CA PHE A 251 -20.86 -33.48 12.52
C PHE A 251 -21.74 -33.30 13.77
N PRO A 252 -21.48 -34.04 14.86
CA PRO A 252 -22.19 -33.86 16.13
C PRO A 252 -21.81 -32.52 16.78
N GLY A 253 -22.81 -31.83 17.32
CA GLY A 253 -22.66 -30.52 17.95
C GLY A 253 -21.72 -30.53 19.16
N TYR A 254 -20.83 -29.54 19.22
CA TYR A 254 -20.05 -29.23 20.42
C TYR A 254 -20.88 -28.34 21.37
N PRO A 255 -20.81 -28.57 22.69
CA PRO A 255 -21.45 -27.71 23.68
C PRO A 255 -20.71 -26.36 23.79
N PRO A 256 -21.41 -25.27 24.16
CA PRO A 256 -20.76 -23.96 24.34
C PRO A 256 -19.75 -23.99 25.51
N PRO A 257 -18.64 -23.23 25.44
CA PRO A 257 -17.67 -23.16 26.51
C PRO A 257 -18.25 -22.48 27.77
N PRO A 258 -17.77 -22.85 28.98
CA PRO A 258 -18.32 -22.35 30.23
C PRO A 258 -17.94 -20.88 30.47
N THR A 259 -18.92 -20.08 30.87
CA THR A 259 -18.71 -18.73 31.39
C THR A 259 -17.99 -18.81 32.74
N ARG A 260 -16.74 -18.33 32.81
CA ARG A 260 -16.09 -18.03 34.10
C ARG A 260 -16.01 -16.53 34.31
N SER A 261 -16.85 -16.05 35.22
CA SER A 261 -16.62 -14.81 35.93
C SER A 261 -15.41 -15.00 36.85
N THR A 262 -14.32 -14.25 36.65
CA THR A 262 -13.29 -14.14 37.67
C THR A 262 -12.82 -12.71 37.82
N SER A 263 -13.15 -12.18 39.00
CA SER A 263 -12.71 -10.94 39.64
C SER A 263 -11.29 -10.51 39.28
N GLY A 264 -11.15 -9.28 38.78
CA GLY A 264 -9.87 -8.60 38.64
C GLY A 264 -9.20 -8.40 40.00
N ARG A 265 -8.00 -8.97 40.15
CA ARG A 265 -6.93 -8.57 41.10
C ARG A 265 -5.72 -9.52 41.08
N THR A 266 -5.74 -10.64 40.35
CA THR A 266 -4.61 -11.61 40.33
C THR A 266 -3.67 -11.50 39.12
N LEU A 267 -3.96 -10.65 38.13
CA LEU A 267 -3.07 -10.46 36.96
C LEU A 267 -1.85 -9.57 37.24
N ALA A 268 -1.91 -8.69 38.25
CA ALA A 268 -0.78 -7.81 38.59
C ALA A 268 0.38 -8.53 39.30
N VAL A 269 0.13 -9.69 39.93
CA VAL A 269 1.15 -10.41 40.70
C VAL A 269 1.94 -11.39 39.81
N ILE A 270 1.34 -11.89 38.72
CA ILE A 270 2.02 -12.83 37.80
C ILE A 270 2.98 -12.09 36.85
N GLY A 271 2.64 -10.86 36.42
CA GLY A 271 3.53 -10.03 35.60
C GLY A 271 4.81 -9.58 36.34
N ALA A 272 4.72 -9.26 37.63
CA ALA A 272 5.88 -8.82 38.41
C ALA A 272 6.87 -9.96 38.72
N VAL A 273 6.39 -11.20 38.84
CA VAL A 273 7.26 -12.36 39.10
C VAL A 273 8.00 -12.80 37.83
N ALA A 274 7.38 -12.69 36.65
CA ALA A 274 8.05 -12.97 35.37
C ALA A 274 9.21 -12.01 35.10
N VAL A 275 8.99 -10.71 35.31
CA VAL A 275 10.03 -9.67 35.14
C VAL A 275 11.17 -9.85 36.14
N ALA A 276 10.88 -10.21 37.39
CA ALA A 276 11.92 -10.46 38.39
C ALA A 276 12.76 -11.71 38.10
N VAL A 277 12.15 -12.76 37.52
CA VAL A 277 12.87 -13.98 37.10
C VAL A 277 13.76 -13.70 35.89
N ILE A 278 13.33 -12.86 34.95
CA ILE A 278 14.12 -12.44 33.78
C ILE A 278 15.30 -11.58 34.22
N ILE A 279 15.10 -10.60 35.11
CA ILE A 279 16.20 -9.75 35.63
C ILE A 279 17.21 -10.59 36.43
N ALA A 280 16.76 -11.59 37.19
CA ALA A 280 17.64 -12.51 37.92
C ALA A 280 18.42 -13.45 36.98
N LEU A 281 17.83 -13.89 35.86
CA LEU A 281 18.50 -14.68 34.83
C LEU A 281 19.55 -13.86 34.09
N VAL A 282 19.24 -12.61 33.72
CA VAL A 282 20.16 -11.69 33.05
C VAL A 282 21.33 -11.31 33.98
N ALA A 283 21.07 -10.99 35.25
CA ALA A 283 22.13 -10.71 36.23
C ALA A 283 23.00 -11.94 36.53
N GLY A 284 22.41 -13.15 36.51
CA GLY A 284 23.13 -14.41 36.69
C GLY A 284 24.06 -14.77 35.52
N ILE A 285 23.68 -14.43 34.29
CA ILE A 285 24.48 -14.70 33.08
C ILE A 285 25.62 -13.68 32.93
N VAL A 286 25.37 -12.39 33.21
CA VAL A 286 26.38 -11.31 33.15
C VAL A 286 27.51 -11.50 34.18
N LEU A 287 27.25 -12.18 35.30
CA LEU A 287 28.28 -12.54 36.28
C LEU A 287 29.12 -13.76 35.89
N LEU A 288 28.71 -14.54 34.89
CA LEU A 288 29.39 -15.77 34.46
C LEU A 288 30.21 -15.63 33.17
N THR A 289 30.09 -14.51 32.44
CA THR A 289 30.75 -14.33 31.13
C THR A 289 31.76 -13.18 31.08
N ARG A 290 32.15 -12.59 32.22
CA ARG A 290 33.31 -11.68 32.22
C ARG A 290 34.61 -12.46 32.06
N SER A 291 35.14 -12.47 30.84
CA SER A 291 36.53 -12.79 30.53
C SER A 291 37.01 -11.94 29.35
N ASP A 292 37.79 -10.92 29.71
CA ASP A 292 38.80 -10.13 28.99
C ASP A 292 38.78 -10.04 27.45
N ASP A 293 38.47 -8.84 26.95
CA ASP A 293 38.71 -8.39 25.57
C ASP A 293 40.17 -8.00 25.32
N GLY A 294 40.67 -8.34 24.13
CA GLY A 294 41.85 -7.74 23.49
C GLY A 294 41.58 -7.50 22.00
N PRO A 295 42.04 -6.40 21.37
CA PRO A 295 41.44 -5.91 20.13
C PRO A 295 42.24 -6.22 18.85
N ALA A 296 41.50 -6.03 17.74
CA ALA A 296 41.92 -5.65 16.38
C ALA A 296 42.32 -6.74 15.37
N GLY A 297 41.75 -6.63 14.17
CA GLY A 297 42.23 -7.31 12.97
C GLY A 297 41.26 -7.18 11.79
N SER A 298 41.37 -6.07 11.06
CA SER A 298 40.78 -5.85 9.74
C SER A 298 41.36 -6.79 8.68
N SER A 299 40.54 -7.26 7.75
CA SER A 299 40.98 -7.73 6.44
C SER A 299 39.82 -7.83 5.44
N ASP A 300 39.95 -7.07 4.36
CA ASP A 300 39.16 -7.14 3.13
C ASP A 300 39.22 -8.52 2.46
N ALA A 301 38.13 -8.91 1.79
CA ALA A 301 38.17 -9.84 0.67
C ALA A 301 37.00 -9.62 -0.29
N SER A 302 37.32 -9.10 -1.49
CA SER A 302 36.43 -9.06 -2.66
C SER A 302 36.05 -10.45 -3.16
N GLY A 303 34.80 -10.58 -3.62
CA GLY A 303 34.31 -11.69 -4.45
C GLY A 303 33.13 -11.22 -5.30
N SER A 304 33.26 -11.38 -6.62
CA SER A 304 32.45 -10.82 -7.71
C SER A 304 30.93 -11.08 -7.69
N GLY A 305 30.15 -10.05 -8.05
CA GLY A 305 28.79 -10.15 -8.59
C GLY A 305 28.42 -8.85 -9.32
N THR A 306 28.20 -8.95 -10.63
CA THR A 306 27.63 -7.98 -11.60
C THR A 306 27.72 -6.48 -11.26
N SER A 307 28.57 -5.75 -11.98
CA SER A 307 28.59 -4.29 -12.01
C SER A 307 27.24 -3.75 -12.51
N ALA A 308 26.48 -3.11 -11.61
CA ALA A 308 25.35 -2.27 -11.97
C ALA A 308 25.82 -1.10 -12.86
N PRO A 309 24.94 -0.52 -13.70
CA PRO A 309 25.28 0.66 -14.50
C PRO A 309 25.80 1.78 -13.59
N ASP A 310 26.87 2.42 -14.01
CA ASP A 310 27.51 3.56 -13.36
C ASP A 310 26.70 4.83 -13.71
N THR A 311 25.42 4.84 -13.34
CA THR A 311 24.51 5.96 -13.54
C THR A 311 24.23 6.62 -12.19
N ASP A 312 24.27 7.95 -12.15
CA ASP A 312 23.88 8.73 -10.96
C ASP A 312 22.36 8.65 -10.67
N ASP A 313 21.61 7.94 -11.50
CA ASP A 313 20.16 7.74 -11.35
C ASP A 313 19.82 6.81 -10.17
N PRO A 314 18.66 7.00 -9.50
CA PRO A 314 18.17 6.10 -8.47
C PRO A 314 18.02 4.66 -8.97
N ALA A 315 18.48 3.69 -8.16
CA ALA A 315 18.35 2.27 -8.45
C ALA A 315 18.10 1.46 -7.18
N VAL A 316 17.61 0.22 -7.36
CA VAL A 316 17.49 -0.76 -6.27
C VAL A 316 18.65 -1.75 -6.33
N GLN A 317 19.29 -2.00 -5.19
CA GLN A 317 20.44 -2.91 -5.08
C GLN A 317 20.34 -3.76 -3.81
N LEU A 318 20.53 -5.08 -3.96
CA LEU A 318 20.62 -5.98 -2.81
C LEU A 318 21.92 -5.74 -2.02
N LEU A 319 21.79 -5.58 -0.71
CA LEU A 319 22.90 -5.54 0.24
C LEU A 319 23.08 -6.91 0.92
N ALA A 320 24.10 -7.00 1.79
CA ALA A 320 24.35 -8.19 2.60
C ALA A 320 23.32 -8.34 3.74
N ASP A 321 22.75 -7.22 4.19
CA ASP A 321 21.87 -7.09 5.34
C ASP A 321 20.62 -6.26 5.03
N GLY A 322 20.32 -5.99 3.76
CA GLY A 322 19.16 -5.17 3.38
C GLY A 322 19.07 -4.91 1.88
N ILE A 323 18.39 -3.82 1.53
CA ILE A 323 18.21 -3.32 0.16
C ILE A 323 18.55 -1.83 0.15
N SER A 324 19.40 -1.41 -0.78
CA SER A 324 19.68 0.01 -1.03
C SER A 324 18.76 0.52 -2.14
N VAL A 325 18.11 1.66 -1.90
CA VAL A 325 17.23 2.34 -2.85
C VAL A 325 17.66 3.80 -2.94
N GLY A 326 17.90 4.28 -4.16
CA GLY A 326 18.32 5.66 -4.41
C GLY A 326 19.65 5.78 -5.12
N SER A 327 20.09 7.01 -5.29
CA SER A 327 21.34 7.30 -5.99
C SER A 327 22.55 7.04 -5.10
N ARG A 328 23.59 6.45 -5.68
CA ARG A 328 24.89 6.24 -4.98
C ARG A 328 25.63 7.54 -4.68
N VAL A 329 25.22 8.65 -5.29
CA VAL A 329 25.79 9.99 -5.06
C VAL A 329 24.88 10.87 -4.20
N ALA A 330 23.80 10.32 -3.64
CA ALA A 330 22.97 11.04 -2.68
C ALA A 330 23.82 11.48 -1.47
N PRO A 331 23.64 12.71 -0.97
CA PRO A 331 24.47 13.25 0.11
C PRO A 331 24.23 12.61 1.47
N VAL A 332 23.07 11.97 1.67
CA VAL A 332 22.66 11.35 2.93
C VAL A 332 22.28 9.89 2.67
N THR A 333 22.70 9.00 3.56
CA THR A 333 22.29 7.59 3.56
C THR A 333 21.68 7.25 4.91
N ILE A 334 20.46 6.71 4.92
CA ILE A 334 19.78 6.30 6.14
C ILE A 334 19.50 4.79 6.15
N ASP A 335 19.56 4.18 7.33
CA ASP A 335 19.18 2.79 7.56
C ASP A 335 17.79 2.74 8.18
N VAL A 336 16.85 2.04 7.54
CA VAL A 336 15.46 1.91 7.96
C VAL A 336 15.17 0.45 8.31
N PHE A 337 14.86 0.17 9.57
CA PHE A 337 14.57 -1.18 10.06
C PHE A 337 13.06 -1.37 10.24
N ASN A 338 12.49 -2.37 9.55
CA ASN A 338 11.08 -2.72 9.64
C ASN A 338 10.87 -4.24 9.71
N ASP A 339 9.75 -4.66 10.28
CA ASP A 339 9.22 -6.02 10.22
C ASP A 339 7.84 -6.00 9.57
N ALA A 340 7.62 -6.82 8.55
CA ALA A 340 6.39 -6.82 7.73
C ALA A 340 5.11 -7.12 8.53
N LEU A 341 5.19 -7.79 9.69
CA LEU A 341 4.03 -8.00 10.56
C LEU A 341 3.78 -6.83 11.52
N CYS A 342 4.78 -5.96 11.75
CA CYS A 342 4.74 -4.95 12.79
C CYS A 342 3.75 -3.83 12.45
N PRO A 343 2.69 -3.62 13.25
CA PRO A 343 1.72 -2.55 12.99
C PRO A 343 2.34 -1.14 13.06
N ALA A 344 3.36 -0.95 13.90
CA ALA A 344 4.07 0.32 13.98
C ALA A 344 4.93 0.59 12.73
N CYS A 345 5.47 -0.46 12.10
CA CYS A 345 6.17 -0.35 10.82
C CYS A 345 5.20 -0.01 9.69
N GLY A 346 4.05 -0.68 9.64
CA GLY A 346 2.96 -0.36 8.70
C GLY A 346 2.52 1.10 8.83
N ARG A 347 2.39 1.57 10.09
CA ARG A 347 2.14 2.98 10.38
C ARG A 347 3.26 3.90 9.91
N PHE A 348 4.54 3.56 10.13
CA PHE A 348 5.67 4.37 9.68
C PHE A 348 5.75 4.48 8.16
N ILE A 349 5.52 3.40 7.42
CA ILE A 349 5.49 3.43 5.96
C ILE A 349 4.28 4.20 5.45
N SER A 350 3.11 3.98 6.05
CA SER A 350 1.93 4.79 5.78
C SER A 350 2.23 6.27 6.01
N LEU A 351 2.89 6.59 7.15
CA LEU A 351 3.67 7.77 7.62
C LEU A 351 4.44 8.57 6.57
N TYR A 352 5.52 7.96 6.14
CA TYR A 352 6.67 8.65 5.56
C TYR A 352 7.15 8.00 4.27
N GLY A 353 6.50 6.94 3.80
CA GLY A 353 6.87 6.26 2.56
C GLY A 353 6.90 7.21 1.36
N ASP A 354 5.90 8.10 1.24
CA ASP A 354 5.85 9.09 0.16
C ASP A 354 6.97 10.15 0.27
N ASP A 355 7.30 10.60 1.48
CA ASP A 355 8.38 11.58 1.73
C ASP A 355 9.74 10.96 1.43
N LEU A 356 9.97 9.72 1.90
CA LEU A 356 11.17 8.93 1.62
C LEU A 356 11.34 8.70 0.12
N ARG A 357 10.27 8.26 -0.56
CA ARG A 357 10.26 8.04 -2.01
C ARG A 357 10.60 9.32 -2.76
N SER A 358 10.01 10.45 -2.37
CA SER A 358 10.26 11.74 -3.02
C SER A 358 11.73 12.14 -2.88
N ALA A 359 12.28 12.06 -1.67
CA ALA A 359 13.69 12.37 -1.42
C ALA A 359 14.66 11.42 -2.14
N VAL A 360 14.31 10.13 -2.29
CA VAL A 360 15.04 9.16 -3.10
C VAL A 360 15.06 9.55 -4.58
N LEU A 361 13.90 9.92 -5.14
CA LEU A 361 13.75 10.29 -6.55
C LEU A 361 14.43 11.64 -6.87
N ASP A 362 14.48 12.55 -5.89
CA ASP A 362 15.17 13.83 -5.99
C ASP A 362 16.69 13.72 -5.77
N ASN A 363 17.22 12.50 -5.53
CA ASN A 363 18.62 12.20 -5.22
C ASN A 363 19.13 12.86 -3.93
N GLU A 364 18.23 13.19 -3.00
CA GLU A 364 18.58 13.81 -1.73
C GLU A 364 19.00 12.78 -0.68
N ILE A 365 18.40 11.59 -0.71
CA ILE A 365 18.74 10.48 0.18
C ILE A 365 18.94 9.17 -0.57
N GLN A 366 19.73 8.29 0.02
CA GLN A 366 19.75 6.85 -0.26
C GLN A 366 19.21 6.12 0.96
N VAL A 367 18.24 5.23 0.78
CA VAL A 367 17.62 4.47 1.86
C VAL A 367 18.12 3.03 1.84
N HIS A 368 18.61 2.55 2.97
CA HIS A 368 18.91 1.15 3.21
C HIS A 368 17.75 0.53 4.00
N TYR A 369 16.87 -0.19 3.30
CA TYR A 369 15.80 -0.94 3.93
C TYR A 369 16.31 -2.27 4.48
N HIS A 370 16.21 -2.42 5.80
CA HIS A 370 16.55 -3.61 6.55
C HIS A 370 15.25 -4.29 7.00
N VAL A 371 14.91 -5.41 6.36
CA VAL A 371 13.69 -6.16 6.70
C VAL A 371 14.04 -7.28 7.68
N VAL A 372 13.70 -7.08 8.94
CA VAL A 372 13.85 -8.06 10.03
C VAL A 372 12.60 -8.96 10.12
N ALA A 373 12.73 -10.09 10.81
CA ALA A 373 11.64 -11.05 11.05
C ALA A 373 11.55 -11.42 12.54
N ILE A 374 11.51 -10.40 13.40
CA ILE A 374 11.45 -10.57 14.86
C ILE A 374 10.04 -10.95 15.34
N LEU A 375 9.02 -10.79 14.50
CA LEU A 375 7.62 -11.06 14.82
C LEU A 375 7.06 -12.36 14.21
N ASP A 376 7.90 -13.23 13.63
CA ASP A 376 7.46 -14.51 13.04
C ASP A 376 6.57 -15.33 13.99
N ASP A 377 6.97 -15.48 15.26
CA ASP A 377 6.23 -16.23 16.29
C ASP A 377 4.85 -15.63 16.62
N TYR A 378 4.59 -14.39 16.21
CA TYR A 378 3.32 -13.68 16.39
C TYR A 378 2.43 -13.76 15.15
N SER A 379 2.90 -14.33 14.05
CA SER A 379 2.08 -14.62 12.87
C SER A 379 1.27 -15.90 13.04
N ALA A 380 0.21 -16.08 12.25
CA ALA A 380 -0.65 -17.26 12.32
C ALA A 380 0.05 -18.52 11.79
N SER A 381 0.91 -18.34 10.79
CA SER A 381 1.76 -19.36 10.18
C SER A 381 3.01 -19.66 11.01
N GLY A 382 3.49 -18.70 11.80
CA GLY A 382 4.74 -18.76 12.53
C GLY A 382 5.97 -18.36 11.70
N ASP A 383 5.78 -17.90 10.46
CA ASP A 383 6.86 -17.54 9.52
C ASP A 383 6.51 -16.41 8.53
N TYR A 384 5.42 -15.66 8.76
CA TYR A 384 4.98 -14.61 7.83
C TYR A 384 6.02 -13.51 7.62
N SER A 385 6.64 -12.99 8.68
CA SER A 385 7.63 -11.90 8.56
C SER A 385 8.83 -12.35 7.72
N SER A 386 9.28 -13.60 7.90
CA SER A 386 10.32 -14.21 7.08
C SER A 386 9.93 -14.36 5.61
N ARG A 387 8.71 -14.83 5.32
CA ARG A 387 8.21 -14.99 3.94
C ARG A 387 8.02 -13.64 3.25
N ALA A 388 7.47 -12.67 3.95
CA ALA A 388 7.34 -11.29 3.48
C ALA A 388 8.72 -10.64 3.22
N ALA A 389 9.69 -10.81 4.12
CA ALA A 389 11.06 -10.34 3.90
C ALA A 389 11.69 -10.99 2.65
N ALA A 390 11.49 -12.30 2.45
CA ALA A 390 11.93 -12.99 1.23
C ALA A 390 11.29 -12.39 -0.03
N ALA A 391 10.01 -12.04 0.02
CA ALA A 391 9.32 -11.40 -1.09
C ALA A 391 9.90 -10.01 -1.41
N VAL A 392 10.23 -9.20 -0.39
CA VAL A 392 10.93 -7.92 -0.59
C VAL A 392 12.25 -8.11 -1.33
N TYR A 393 13.05 -9.11 -0.95
CA TYR A 393 14.30 -9.39 -1.65
C TYR A 393 14.10 -9.94 -3.07
N CYS A 394 13.04 -10.70 -3.34
CA CYS A 394 12.70 -11.15 -4.70
C CYS A 394 12.34 -9.97 -5.60
N VAL A 395 11.52 -9.03 -5.12
CA VAL A 395 11.13 -7.83 -5.88
C VAL A 395 12.34 -6.92 -6.13
N ALA A 396 13.20 -6.75 -5.13
CA ALA A 396 14.42 -5.94 -5.25
C ALA A 396 15.41 -6.40 -6.33
N GLN A 397 15.30 -7.64 -6.83
CA GLN A 397 16.17 -8.15 -7.89
C GLN A 397 15.93 -7.49 -9.25
N ASP A 398 14.73 -6.94 -9.48
CA ASP A 398 14.40 -6.25 -10.73
C ASP A 398 15.18 -4.94 -10.90
N GLY A 399 15.58 -4.32 -9.79
CA GLY A 399 16.37 -3.08 -9.79
C GLY A 399 15.54 -1.81 -10.00
N ASP A 400 14.24 -1.93 -10.28
CA ASP A 400 13.33 -0.82 -10.55
C ASP A 400 12.80 -0.18 -9.26
N VAL A 401 13.04 1.13 -9.11
CA VAL A 401 12.69 1.89 -7.89
C VAL A 401 11.18 1.98 -7.71
N ASP A 402 10.44 2.30 -8.77
CA ASP A 402 8.99 2.46 -8.68
C ASP A 402 8.31 1.14 -8.29
N THR A 403 8.70 0.03 -8.91
CA THR A 403 8.23 -1.33 -8.58
C THR A 403 8.52 -1.70 -7.14
N PHE A 404 9.75 -1.48 -6.67
CA PHE A 404 10.13 -1.79 -5.30
C PHE A 404 9.33 -0.96 -4.29
N GLU A 405 9.26 0.37 -4.47
CA GLU A 405 8.55 1.26 -3.55
C GLU A 405 7.04 0.98 -3.54
N ASN A 406 6.43 0.67 -4.70
CA ASN A 406 5.03 0.26 -4.77
C ASN A 406 4.78 -1.03 -3.96
N PHE A 407 5.63 -2.05 -4.14
CA PHE A 407 5.51 -3.31 -3.42
C PHE A 407 5.75 -3.14 -1.92
N TYR A 408 6.80 -2.42 -1.54
CA TYR A 408 7.14 -2.18 -0.15
C TYR A 408 6.01 -1.40 0.55
N SER A 409 5.49 -0.34 -0.06
CA SER A 409 4.33 0.37 0.48
C SER A 409 3.10 -0.51 0.58
N ALA A 410 2.81 -1.35 -0.41
CA ALA A 410 1.61 -2.20 -0.42
C ALA A 410 1.70 -3.35 0.61
N LEU A 411 2.91 -3.87 0.85
CA LEU A 411 3.16 -4.89 1.87
C LEU A 411 2.83 -4.39 3.28
N PHE A 412 3.07 -3.11 3.53
CA PHE A 412 2.83 -2.42 4.79
C PHE A 412 1.48 -1.71 4.86
N ASP A 413 0.66 -1.77 3.80
CA ASP A 413 -0.69 -1.20 3.79
C ASP A 413 -1.58 -1.99 4.77
N PRO A 414 -2.35 -1.34 5.65
CA PRO A 414 -3.18 -2.03 6.64
C PRO A 414 -4.28 -2.95 6.07
N VAL A 415 -4.59 -2.84 4.77
CA VAL A 415 -5.47 -3.81 4.09
C VAL A 415 -4.77 -5.14 3.82
N PHE A 416 -3.45 -5.12 3.57
CA PHE A 416 -2.64 -6.30 3.28
C PHE A 416 -1.84 -6.79 4.50
N GLN A 417 -1.37 -5.89 5.35
CA GLN A 417 -0.58 -6.26 6.53
C GLN A 417 -1.45 -7.11 7.48
N PRO A 418 -1.05 -8.36 7.80
CA PRO A 418 -1.79 -9.20 8.74
C PRO A 418 -1.80 -8.63 10.15
N GLU A 419 -2.84 -8.96 10.91
CA GLU A 419 -2.92 -8.62 12.34
C GLU A 419 -1.89 -9.43 13.14
N GLU A 420 -1.01 -8.74 13.89
CA GLU A 420 -0.10 -9.36 14.85
C GLU A 420 -0.88 -10.16 15.91
N GLY A 421 -0.56 -11.43 16.09
CA GLY A 421 -1.31 -12.35 16.96
C GLY A 421 -2.66 -12.81 16.38
N GLY A 422 -2.91 -12.52 15.10
CA GLY A 422 -4.12 -12.91 14.38
C GLY A 422 -4.23 -14.42 14.11
N THR A 423 -5.37 -14.85 13.56
CA THR A 423 -5.64 -16.27 13.25
C THR A 423 -5.33 -16.68 11.82
N SER A 424 -4.89 -15.75 10.98
CA SER A 424 -4.51 -15.96 9.58
C SER A 424 -3.49 -14.91 9.13
N ASP A 425 -2.70 -15.26 8.13
CA ASP A 425 -1.80 -14.37 7.40
C ASP A 425 -1.75 -14.77 5.91
N HIS A 426 -1.01 -14.00 5.11
CA HIS A 426 -0.92 -14.20 3.67
C HIS A 426 0.03 -15.33 3.30
N THR A 427 -0.32 -16.07 2.27
CA THR A 427 0.50 -17.14 1.67
C THR A 427 1.54 -16.57 0.71
N ASP A 428 2.47 -17.41 0.24
CA ASP A 428 3.46 -17.01 -0.78
C ASP A 428 2.79 -16.68 -2.12
N ASP A 429 1.67 -17.33 -2.43
CA ASP A 429 0.87 -17.00 -3.61
C ASP A 429 0.27 -15.58 -3.47
N ASP A 430 -0.26 -15.23 -2.28
CA ASP A 430 -0.78 -13.87 -2.03
C ASP A 430 0.32 -12.80 -2.11
N LEU A 431 1.53 -13.10 -1.59
CA LEU A 431 2.69 -12.21 -1.69
C LEU A 431 3.17 -12.03 -3.13
N ALA A 432 3.11 -13.09 -3.95
CA ALA A 432 3.46 -13.05 -5.36
C ALA A 432 2.41 -12.29 -6.20
N ASP A 433 1.14 -12.41 -5.85
CA ASP A 433 0.06 -11.63 -6.43
C ASP A 433 0.26 -10.14 -6.11
N LEU A 434 0.58 -9.79 -4.85
CA LEU A 434 0.90 -8.42 -4.46
C LEU A 434 2.11 -7.85 -5.24
N ALA A 435 3.17 -8.65 -5.41
CA ALA A 435 4.33 -8.25 -6.21
C ALA A 435 3.94 -7.95 -7.66
N THR A 436 3.12 -8.82 -8.26
CA THR A 436 2.61 -8.64 -9.63
C THR A 436 1.73 -7.39 -9.74
N GLU A 437 0.86 -7.16 -8.76
CA GLU A 437 0.02 -5.96 -8.65
C GLU A 437 0.84 -4.67 -8.55
N SER A 438 2.00 -4.75 -7.92
CA SER A 438 2.93 -3.63 -7.72
C SER A 438 3.81 -3.33 -8.94
N GLY A 439 3.69 -4.14 -10.00
CA GLY A 439 4.43 -3.98 -11.25
C GLY A 439 5.61 -4.94 -11.42
N ALA A 440 5.86 -5.84 -10.46
CA ALA A 440 7.00 -6.74 -10.51
C ALA A 440 6.89 -7.74 -11.68
N PRO A 441 8.03 -8.11 -12.30
CA PRO A 441 8.03 -9.09 -13.38
C PRO A 441 7.65 -10.48 -12.86
N ALA A 442 7.23 -11.36 -13.79
CA ALA A 442 6.89 -12.75 -13.47
C ALA A 442 8.02 -13.51 -12.75
N SER A 443 9.29 -13.16 -13.01
CA SER A 443 10.44 -13.75 -12.30
C SER A 443 10.45 -13.45 -10.80
N ALA A 444 9.94 -12.30 -10.37
CA ALA A 444 9.80 -11.98 -8.94
C ALA A 444 8.69 -12.83 -8.30
N ALA A 445 7.53 -12.96 -8.95
CA ALA A 445 6.45 -13.83 -8.50
C ALA A 445 6.87 -15.31 -8.43
N GLU A 446 7.63 -15.79 -9.42
CA GLU A 446 8.23 -17.13 -9.41
C GLU A 446 9.27 -17.29 -8.29
N CYS A 447 10.09 -16.28 -8.02
CA CYS A 447 11.04 -16.27 -6.89
C CYS A 447 10.31 -16.45 -5.55
N ILE A 448 9.20 -15.73 -5.37
CA ILE A 448 8.36 -15.79 -4.16
C ILE A 448 7.73 -17.18 -4.00
N THR A 449 6.94 -17.61 -4.99
CA THR A 449 6.17 -18.87 -4.91
C THR A 449 7.05 -20.13 -4.87
N SER A 450 8.23 -20.09 -5.49
CA SER A 450 9.16 -21.23 -5.45
C SER A 450 9.95 -21.32 -4.14
N GLY A 451 10.03 -20.24 -3.37
CA GLY A 451 10.88 -20.13 -2.18
C GLY A 451 12.38 -20.29 -2.47
N THR A 452 12.80 -20.17 -3.74
CA THR A 452 14.19 -20.45 -4.16
C THR A 452 15.20 -19.57 -3.43
N ASP A 453 14.83 -18.33 -3.10
CA ASP A 453 15.69 -17.39 -2.39
C ASP A 453 15.44 -17.30 -0.88
N ALA A 454 14.54 -18.11 -0.31
CA ALA A 454 14.23 -18.08 1.12
C ALA A 454 15.47 -18.22 2.01
N SER A 455 16.42 -19.08 1.63
CA SER A 455 17.68 -19.23 2.38
C SER A 455 18.61 -18.01 2.30
N ALA A 456 18.60 -17.31 1.16
CA ALA A 456 19.38 -16.09 1.00
C ALA A 456 18.72 -14.91 1.74
N ALA A 457 17.40 -14.80 1.65
CA ALA A 457 16.59 -13.86 2.42
C ALA A 457 16.82 -14.04 3.93
N ALA A 458 16.70 -15.25 4.46
CA ALA A 458 16.92 -15.53 5.88
C ALA A 458 18.31 -15.10 6.37
N ARG A 459 19.35 -15.26 5.54
CA ARG A 459 20.70 -14.75 5.88
C ARG A 459 20.76 -13.23 5.91
N ARG A 460 20.11 -12.54 4.96
CA ARG A 460 20.06 -11.08 4.94
C ARG A 460 19.25 -10.53 6.11
N THR A 461 18.10 -11.12 6.41
CA THR A 461 17.26 -10.78 7.56
C THR A 461 17.98 -11.02 8.90
N ALA A 462 18.76 -12.09 9.03
CA ALA A 462 19.59 -12.31 10.22
C ALA A 462 20.76 -11.31 10.32
N ALA A 463 21.37 -10.94 9.19
CA ALA A 463 22.39 -9.90 9.14
C ALA A 463 21.80 -8.52 9.48
N ALA A 464 20.60 -8.21 8.97
CA ALA A 464 19.83 -7.01 9.30
C ALA A 464 19.60 -6.90 10.82
N LEU A 465 19.18 -8.00 11.46
CA LEU A 465 18.99 -8.02 12.91
C LEU A 465 20.30 -7.82 13.66
N THR A 466 21.42 -8.38 13.17
CA THR A 466 22.75 -8.16 13.77
C THR A 466 23.18 -6.69 13.65
N THR A 467 22.96 -6.06 12.49
CA THR A 467 23.21 -4.63 12.28
C THR A 467 22.35 -3.80 13.24
N PHE A 468 21.06 -4.13 13.36
CA PHE A 468 20.12 -3.45 14.26
C PHE A 468 20.55 -3.52 15.73
N GLU A 469 20.91 -4.71 16.22
CA GLU A 469 21.43 -4.90 17.58
C GLU A 469 22.75 -4.14 17.81
N GLY A 470 23.62 -4.09 16.80
CA GLY A 470 24.88 -3.37 16.83
C GLY A 470 24.72 -1.85 16.97
N LEU A 471 23.62 -1.31 16.45
CA LEU A 471 23.22 0.10 16.61
C LEU A 471 22.52 0.38 17.94
N GLY A 472 22.26 -0.65 18.76
CA GLY A 472 21.54 -0.53 20.02
C GLY A 472 20.01 -0.49 19.85
N GLY A 473 19.49 -0.99 18.71
CA GLY A 473 18.07 -0.97 18.41
C GLY A 473 17.21 -1.73 19.43
N GLU A 474 16.15 -1.09 19.90
CA GLU A 474 15.23 -1.64 20.91
C GLU A 474 13.87 -2.07 20.34
N GLY A 475 13.51 -1.63 19.14
CA GLY A 475 12.28 -2.02 18.45
C GLY A 475 12.14 -1.41 17.06
N VAL A 476 11.28 -2.00 16.24
CA VAL A 476 10.95 -1.49 14.90
C VAL A 476 9.61 -0.75 14.92
N PRO A 477 9.39 0.28 14.07
CA PRO A 477 10.34 0.84 13.11
C PRO A 477 11.45 1.63 13.81
N SER A 478 12.63 1.68 13.19
CA SER A 478 13.73 2.56 13.60
C SER A 478 14.45 3.11 12.38
N VAL A 479 14.96 4.33 12.48
CA VAL A 479 15.75 4.97 11.42
C VAL A 479 17.08 5.46 12.00
N TYR A 480 18.17 5.26 11.27
CA TYR A 480 19.49 5.72 11.65
C TYR A 480 20.14 6.52 10.51
N ASP A 481 20.88 7.56 10.86
CA ASP A 481 21.76 8.33 9.99
C ASP A 481 23.18 8.29 10.57
N ASP A 482 24.13 7.74 9.82
CA ASP A 482 25.51 7.49 10.26
C ASP A 482 25.60 6.80 11.63
N GLY A 483 24.72 5.82 11.85
CA GLY A 483 24.63 5.03 13.09
C GLY A 483 24.04 5.78 14.29
N VAL A 484 23.51 6.98 14.10
CA VAL A 484 22.76 7.73 15.12
C VAL A 484 21.27 7.57 14.86
N GLU A 485 20.52 7.17 15.87
CA GLU A 485 19.07 7.05 15.77
C GLU A 485 18.44 8.42 15.47
N VAL A 486 17.61 8.47 14.44
CA VAL A 486 16.91 9.67 14.00
C VAL A 486 15.63 9.82 14.81
N ASP A 487 15.38 11.02 15.33
CA ASP A 487 14.10 11.36 15.97
C ASP A 487 13.03 11.57 14.90
N ILE A 488 12.18 10.55 14.71
CA ILE A 488 11.14 10.52 13.67
C ILE A 488 9.99 11.47 14.06
N GLN A 489 10.12 12.74 13.64
CA GLN A 489 9.15 13.82 13.83
C GLN A 489 8.58 14.30 12.48
N PRO A 490 7.47 15.06 12.41
CA PRO A 490 6.96 15.51 11.12
C PRO A 490 7.98 16.46 10.48
N GLY A 491 8.33 16.23 9.22
CA GLY A 491 9.36 17.01 8.53
C GLY A 491 10.79 16.48 8.70
N TRP A 492 10.98 15.30 9.31
CA TRP A 492 12.31 14.74 9.58
C TRP A 492 13.10 14.44 8.30
N VAL A 493 12.42 13.99 7.24
CA VAL A 493 13.05 13.70 5.95
C VAL A 493 13.62 14.99 5.36
N GLU A 494 12.85 16.09 5.38
CA GLU A 494 13.30 17.40 4.90
C GLU A 494 14.31 18.08 5.83
N GLU A 495 14.43 17.64 7.09
CA GLU A 495 15.49 18.11 8.00
C GLU A 495 16.81 17.40 7.71
N LEU A 496 16.78 16.12 7.34
CA LEU A 496 17.97 15.37 6.93
C LEU A 496 18.59 15.93 5.65
N THR A 497 17.79 16.42 4.71
CA THR A 497 18.28 16.86 3.40
C THR A 497 18.71 18.33 3.30
N ARG A 498 18.70 19.06 4.44
CA ARG A 498 18.92 20.53 4.50
C ARG A 498 20.37 21.00 4.62
#